data_AF-A0A841RCR8-F1
#
_entry.id   AF-A0A841RCR8-F1
#
_cell.length_a   1.000
_cell.length_b   1.000
_cell.length_c   1.000
_cell.angle_alpha   90.00
_cell.angle_beta   90.00
_cell.angle_gamma   90.00
#
_symmetry.space_group_name_H-M   'P 1'
#
loop_
_entity.id
_entity.type
_entity.pdbx_description
1 polymer ?
#
loop_
_entity_poly.entity_id
_entity_poly.type
_entity_poly.pdbx_seq_one_letter_code
_entity_poly.pdbx_strand_id
1 'polypeptide(L)' 'MNTLTVDRELKIRNAASLWKQVRETEDPLELDCSGLEKIDGAGMQLLLYLIHQEYKLKGLTEDLIRMIDNKGYTIKGDKS' A
#
# COMPACT_ATOMS: atom_id res chain seq x y z
N MET A 1 -14.43 -6.16 11.18
CA MET A 1 -13.30 -5.55 10.46
C MET A 1 -13.01 -6.45 9.29
N ASN A 2 -13.16 -5.95 8.07
CA ASN A 2 -12.89 -6.70 6.86
C ASN A 2 -11.38 -6.70 6.61
N THR A 3 -10.83 -7.81 6.11
CA THR A 3 -9.41 -7.91 5.77
C THR A 3 -9.26 -8.30 4.31
N LEU A 4 -8.52 -7.49 3.55
CA LEU A 4 -8.16 -7.78 2.17
C LEU A 4 -6.68 -8.14 2.11
N THR A 5 -6.37 -9.34 1.63
CA THR A 5 -4.97 -9.80 1.51
C THR A 5 -4.38 -9.29 0.21
N VAL A 6 -3.21 -8.66 0.30
CA VAL A 6 -2.44 -8.23 -0.88
C VAL A 6 -1.66 -9.43 -1.41
N ASP A 7 -1.69 -9.61 -2.74
CA ASP A 7 -0.90 -10.63 -3.42
C ASP A 7 0.60 -10.52 -3.09
N ARG A 8 1.35 -11.61 -3.29
CA ARG A 8 2.82 -11.63 -3.08
C ARG A 8 3.59 -10.62 -3.94
N GLU A 9 2.99 -10.17 -5.04
CA GLU A 9 3.54 -9.09 -5.86
C GLU A 9 2.49 -7.98 -6.05
N LEU A 10 2.89 -6.72 -5.89
CA LEU A 10 2.06 -5.55 -6.20
C LEU A 10 2.74 -4.68 -7.26
N LYS A 11 2.24 -4.78 -8.49
CA LYS A 11 2.80 -4.16 -9.69
C LYS A 11 1.72 -3.38 -10.45
N ILE A 12 2.10 -2.57 -11.43
CA ILE A 12 1.16 -1.80 -12.26
C ILE A 12 0.00 -2.64 -12.82
N ARG A 13 0.28 -3.89 -13.21
CA ARG A 13 -0.70 -4.83 -13.79
C ARG A 13 -1.81 -5.27 -12.82
N ASN A 14 -1.56 -5.26 -11.51
CA ASN A 14 -2.55 -5.71 -10.51
C ASN A 14 -2.92 -4.62 -9.48
N ALA A 15 -2.20 -3.50 -9.44
CA ALA A 15 -2.55 -2.34 -8.61
C ALA A 15 -3.98 -1.83 -8.88
N ALA A 16 -4.39 -1.74 -10.15
CA ALA A 16 -5.75 -1.32 -10.51
C ALA A 16 -6.84 -2.28 -9.99
N SER A 17 -6.55 -3.59 -10.02
CA SER A 17 -7.46 -4.62 -9.49
C SER A 17 -7.58 -4.53 -7.97
N LEU A 18 -6.44 -4.36 -7.27
CA LEU A 18 -6.43 -4.17 -5.82
C LEU A 18 -7.23 -2.92 -5.42
N TRP A 19 -7.03 -1.80 -6.12
CA TRP A 19 -7.78 -0.58 -5.85
C TRP A 19 -9.29 -0.74 -6.02
N LYS A 20 -9.72 -1.48 -7.05
CA LYS A 20 -11.13 -1.80 -7.24
C LYS A 20 -11.67 -2.61 -6.06
N GLN A 21 -10.95 -3.64 -5.61
CA GLN A 21 -11.36 -4.47 -4.48
C GLN A 21 -11.46 -3.66 -3.18
N VAL A 22 -10.50 -2.76 -2.92
CA VAL A 22 -10.55 -1.85 -1.77
C VAL A 22 -11.84 -1.03 -1.78
N ARG A 23 -12.18 -0.43 -2.92
CA ARG A 23 -13.38 0.40 -3.06
C ARG A 23 -14.71 -0.35 -2.95
N GLU A 24 -14.70 -1.63 -3.27
CA GLU A 24 -15.88 -2.50 -3.21
C GLU A 24 -16.04 -3.17 -1.85
N THR A 25 -15.03 -3.08 -0.98
CA THR A 25 -15.07 -3.65 0.36
C THR A 25 -15.64 -2.64 1.35
N GLU A 26 -16.57 -3.06 2.19
CA GLU A 26 -17.17 -2.20 3.21
C GLU A 26 -16.18 -1.86 4.34
N ASP A 27 -16.28 -0.62 4.83
CA ASP A 27 -15.52 -0.16 5.99
C ASP A 27 -16.03 -0.80 7.30
N PRO A 28 -15.15 -1.07 8.29
CA PRO A 28 -13.72 -0.79 8.29
C PRO A 28 -12.88 -1.89 7.60
N LEU A 29 -11.93 -1.47 6.76
CA LEU A 29 -11.01 -2.32 6.01
C LEU A 29 -9.56 -2.26 6.53
N GLU A 30 -8.95 -3.44 6.68
CA GLU A 30 -7.51 -3.62 6.86
C GLU A 30 -6.90 -4.34 5.65
N LEU A 31 -5.80 -3.83 5.11
CA LEU A 31 -5.02 -4.50 4.08
C LEU A 31 -3.89 -5.32 4.73
N ASP A 32 -3.90 -6.63 4.51
CA ASP A 32 -2.82 -7.51 4.95
C ASP A 32 -1.74 -7.62 3.87
N CYS A 33 -0.61 -6.96 4.11
CA CYS A 33 0.57 -6.94 3.26
C CYS A 33 1.66 -7.93 3.75
N SER A 34 1.38 -8.80 4.73
CA SER A 34 2.40 -9.68 5.33
C SER A 34 3.04 -10.65 4.33
N GLY A 35 2.32 -10.97 3.24
CA GLY A 35 2.82 -11.82 2.15
C GLY A 35 3.49 -11.07 1.00
N LEU A 36 3.55 -9.74 1.04
CA LEU A 36 4.05 -8.93 -0.08
C LEU A 36 5.58 -9.01 -0.16
N GLU A 37 6.09 -9.53 -1.28
CA GLU A 37 7.51 -9.76 -1.51
C GLU A 37 8.10 -8.85 -2.59
N LYS A 38 7.30 -8.44 -3.58
CA LYS A 38 7.76 -7.57 -4.66
C LYS A 38 6.79 -6.45 -4.92
N ILE A 39 7.33 -5.24 -5.06
CA ILE A 39 6.54 -4.06 -5.36
C ILE A 39 7.23 -3.20 -6.42
N ASP A 40 6.46 -2.66 -7.37
CA ASP A 40 6.97 -1.65 -8.31
C ASP A 40 6.51 -0.24 -7.91
N GLY A 41 6.87 0.77 -8.72
CA GLY A 41 6.51 2.16 -8.41
C GLY A 41 5.00 2.41 -8.35
N ALA A 42 4.20 1.77 -9.20
CA ALA A 42 2.75 1.94 -9.21
C ALA A 42 2.10 1.27 -8.00
N GLY A 43 2.57 0.07 -7.66
CA GLY A 43 2.17 -0.62 -6.43
C GLY A 43 2.49 0.20 -5.18
N MET A 44 3.68 0.81 -5.15
CA MET A 44 4.10 1.66 -4.04
C MET A 44 3.23 2.90 -3.90
N GLN A 45 2.94 3.59 -5.01
CA GLN A 45 2.04 4.74 -5.01
C GLN A 45 0.65 4.39 -4.51
N LEU A 46 0.14 3.20 -4.85
CA LEU A 46 -1.14 2.74 -4.34
C LEU A 46 -1.10 2.56 -2.82
N LEU A 47 -0.09 1.87 -2.26
CA LEU A 47 0.01 1.70 -0.80
C LEU A 47 0.11 3.04 -0.07
N LEU A 48 0.91 3.97 -0.58
CA LEU A 48 1.02 5.32 -0.02
C LEU A 48 -0.30 6.08 -0.06
N TYR A 49 -1.03 5.97 -1.17
CA TYR A 49 -2.35 6.56 -1.29
C TYR A 49 -3.34 5.97 -0.28
N LEU A 50 -3.33 4.65 -0.08
CA LEU A 50 -4.18 4.00 0.92
C LEU A 50 -3.84 4.45 2.35
N ILE A 51 -2.56 4.57 2.70
CA ILE A 51 -2.12 5.13 3.99
C ILE A 51 -2.61 6.57 4.15
N HIS A 52 -2.49 7.39 3.10
CA HIS A 52 -2.97 8.78 3.11
C HIS A 52 -4.48 8.89 3.26
N GLN A 53 -5.25 7.91 2.78
CA GLN A 53 -6.70 7.80 2.98
C GLN A 53 -7.07 7.11 4.30
N GLU A 54 -6.13 6.98 5.23
CA GLU A 54 -6.32 6.42 6.58
C GLU A 54 -6.73 4.93 6.62
N TYR A 55 -6.49 4.17 5.54
CA TYR A 55 -6.64 2.71 5.57
C TYR A 55 -5.57 2.08 6.47
N LYS A 56 -5.97 1.03 7.20
CA LYS A 56 -5.04 0.25 8.02
C LYS A 56 -4.28 -0.73 7.14
N LEU A 57 -2.95 -0.69 7.21
CA LEU A 57 -2.07 -1.67 6.58
C LEU A 57 -1.38 -2.49 7.67
N LYS A 58 -1.35 -3.82 7.49
CA LYS A 58 -0.70 -4.78 8.37
C LYS A 58 0.42 -5.49 7.64
N GLY A 59 1.52 -5.79 8.34
CA GLY A 59 2.57 -6.68 7.80
C GLY A 59 3.50 -6.05 6.77
N LEU A 60 3.58 -4.71 6.70
CA LEU A 60 4.65 -4.07 5.92
C LEU A 60 6.01 -4.38 6.56
N THR A 61 6.91 -4.97 5.80
CA THR A 61 8.27 -5.27 6.25
C THR A 61 9.12 -3.99 6.34
N GLU A 62 10.15 -3.99 7.19
CA GLU A 62 11.10 -2.86 7.25
C GLU A 62 11.73 -2.56 5.88
N ASP A 63 11.99 -3.58 5.06
CA ASP A 63 12.55 -3.40 3.72
C ASP A 63 11.60 -2.65 2.79
N LEU A 64 10.30 -2.96 2.84
CA LEU A 64 9.29 -2.22 2.08
C LEU A 64 9.15 -0.79 2.59
N ILE A 65 9.23 -0.58 3.90
CA ILE A 65 9.24 0.76 4.52
C ILE A 65 10.49 1.54 4.09
N ARG A 66 11.67 0.93 4.06
CA ARG A 66 12.90 1.55 3.55
C ARG A 66 12.85 1.85 2.06
N MET A 67 12.12 1.06 1.27
CA MET A 67 11.88 1.36 -0.14
C MET A 67 10.93 2.54 -0.34
N ILE A 68 9.95 2.72 0.56
CA ILE A 68 9.11 3.94 0.61
C ILE A 68 10.00 5.16 0.87
N ASP A 69 10.90 5.05 1.86
CA ASP A 69 11.76 6.13 2.32
C ASP A 69 12.85 6.52 1.29
N ASN A 70 13.58 5.54 0.74
CA ASN A 70 14.71 5.78 -0.18
C ASN A 70 14.31 6.29 -1.58
N LYS A 71 13.06 6.11 -2.02
CA LYS A 71 12.62 6.61 -3.33
C LYS A 71 12.20 8.08 -3.34
N GLY A 72 12.39 8.81 -2.24
CA GLY A 72 12.17 10.26 -2.24
C GLY A 72 10.72 10.65 -2.50
N TYR A 73 9.76 9.82 -2.04
CA TYR A 73 8.43 10.33 -1.74
C TYR A 73 8.54 11.17 -0.46
N THR A 74 9.24 12.30 -0.55
CA THR A 74 9.13 13.35 0.45
C THR A 74 7.64 13.65 0.53
N ILE A 75 7.02 13.33 1.68
CA ILE A 75 5.77 13.96 2.07
C ILE A 75 6.08 15.45 1.92
N LYS A 76 5.55 16.11 0.88
CA LYS A 76 5.68 17.56 0.69
C LYS A 76 4.86 18.20 1.78
N GLY A 77 5.46 18.25 2.95
CA GLY A 77 4.88 18.64 4.20
C GLY A 77 5.98 18.79 5.24
N ASP A 78 7.14 19.30 4.84
CA ASP A 78 7.88 20.19 5.72
C ASP A 78 8.78 21.11 4.90
N LYS A 79 8.43 22.39 4.96
CA LYS A 79 9.41 23.47 4.78
C LYS A 79 10.00 23.68 6.17
N SER A 80 11.18 23.14 6.41
CA SER A 80 12.06 23.57 7.50
C SER A 80 13.31 24.16 6.89
#